data_AF-A0A7S1PST0-F1
#
_entry.id   AF-A0A7S1PST0-F1
#
_cell.length_a   1.000
_cell.length_b   1.000
_cell.length_c   1.000
_cell.angle_alpha   90.00
_cell.angle_beta   90.00
_cell.angle_gamma   90.00
#
_symmetry.space_group_name_H-M   'P 1'
#
loop_
_entity.id
_entity.type
_entity.pdbx_description
1 polymer ?
#
loop_
_entity_poly.entity_id
_entity_poly.type
_entity_poly.pdbx_seq_one_letter_code
_entity_poly.pdbx_strand_id
1 'polypeptide(L)'
;DDIDWAIHGQFVCGLDRVAGVDVSFFPDSTYAVAAVVVISFSSFEVLYARCAAIRLAVPYIPGYLAFREVPALATLLGEIPEDVAPQVVLVDGNGAFHPRRCGAATHLGIITD
;
A
#
# COMPACT_ATOMS: atom_id res chain seq x y z
N ASP A 1 20.00 -1.59 17.96
CA ASP A 1 18.97 -1.21 16.96
C ASP A 1 17.98 -2.34 16.71
N ASP A 2 17.58 -3.07 17.76
CA ASP A 2 16.51 -4.05 17.68
C ASP A 2 15.19 -3.33 17.89
N ILE A 3 14.43 -3.18 16.80
CA ILE A 3 13.03 -2.80 16.89
C ILE A 3 12.32 -3.95 17.58
N ASP A 4 11.90 -3.73 18.83
CA ASP A 4 11.10 -4.70 19.59
C ASP A 4 9.71 -4.82 18.95
N TRP A 5 9.58 -5.75 18.01
CA TRP A 5 8.31 -6.09 17.34
C TRP A 5 7.37 -6.88 18.26
N ALA A 6 7.74 -7.11 19.53
CA ALA A 6 6.90 -7.78 20.50
C ALA A 6 5.97 -6.77 21.19
N ILE A 7 4.68 -6.86 20.90
CA ILE A 7 3.67 -6.12 21.68
C ILE A 7 3.45 -6.91 22.97
N HIS A 8 3.82 -6.34 24.12
CA HIS A 8 3.75 -7.01 25.43
C HIS A 8 4.55 -8.33 25.53
N GLY A 9 5.67 -8.44 24.81
CA GLY A 9 6.49 -9.66 24.81
C GLY A 9 5.90 -10.80 23.97
N GLN A 10 4.88 -10.52 23.16
CA GLN A 10 4.31 -11.46 22.20
C GLN A 10 4.55 -10.98 20.77
N PHE A 11 5.05 -11.89 19.93
CA PHE A 11 5.07 -11.69 18.48
C PHE A 11 3.65 -11.70 17.92
N VAL A 12 3.45 -11.01 16.81
CA VAL A 12 2.23 -11.17 16.00
C VAL A 12 2.24 -12.57 15.38
N CYS A 13 1.53 -13.50 16.02
CA CYS A 13 1.45 -14.88 15.57
C CYS A 13 0.73 -14.97 14.21
N GLY A 14 1.28 -15.77 13.30
CA GLY A 14 0.66 -16.06 12.01
C GLY A 14 0.82 -14.95 10.96
N LEU A 15 1.66 -13.94 11.18
CA LEU A 15 2.03 -12.93 10.17
C LEU A 15 3.37 -13.30 9.53
N ASP A 16 3.34 -13.63 8.24
CA ASP A 16 4.48 -14.06 7.44
C ASP A 16 4.83 -13.06 6.33
N ARG A 17 3.83 -12.38 5.74
CA ARG A 17 4.03 -11.49 4.58
C ARG A 17 3.31 -10.17 4.73
N VAL A 18 4.06 -9.08 4.56
CA VAL A 18 3.58 -7.70 4.61
C VAL A 18 3.86 -7.04 3.27
N ALA A 19 2.86 -6.36 2.70
CA ALA A 19 3.08 -5.48 1.56
C ALA A 19 3.28 -4.03 2.00
N GLY A 20 4.07 -3.27 1.25
CA GLY A 20 4.14 -1.82 1.29
C GLY A 20 3.74 -1.26 -0.09
N VAL A 21 2.99 -0.16 -0.09
CA VAL A 21 2.61 0.55 -1.32
C VAL A 21 2.87 2.04 -1.23
N ASP A 22 3.27 2.64 -2.35
CA ASP A 22 3.50 4.08 -2.50
C ASP A 22 3.10 4.55 -3.92
N VAL A 23 2.77 5.84 -4.04
CA VAL A 23 2.58 6.51 -5.32
C VAL A 23 3.34 7.83 -5.33
N SER A 24 4.32 7.92 -6.24
CA SER A 24 5.14 9.11 -6.42
C SER A 24 4.76 9.86 -7.71
N PHE A 25 4.55 11.18 -7.61
CA PHE A 25 4.06 12.02 -8.70
C PHE A 25 5.20 12.73 -9.44
N PHE A 26 5.09 12.86 -10.77
CA PHE A 26 5.99 13.73 -11.53
C PHE A 26 5.67 15.21 -11.27
N PRO A 27 6.66 16.12 -11.44
CA PRO A 27 6.47 17.55 -11.16
C PRO A 27 5.32 18.21 -11.92
N ASP A 28 5.02 17.73 -13.13
CA ASP A 28 3.95 18.25 -13.97
C ASP A 28 2.56 17.69 -13.62
N SER A 29 2.48 16.73 -12.69
CA SER A 29 1.25 16.04 -12.29
C SER A 29 0.48 15.37 -13.44
N THR A 30 1.14 15.09 -14.57
CA THR A 30 0.55 14.32 -15.69
C THR A 30 0.64 12.83 -15.43
N TYR A 31 1.77 12.42 -14.86
CA TYR A 31 2.09 11.03 -14.58
C TYR A 31 2.42 10.82 -13.10
N ALA A 32 2.30 9.58 -12.66
CA ALA A 32 2.84 9.09 -11.39
C ALA A 32 3.42 7.68 -11.58
N VAL A 33 4.17 7.21 -10.61
CA VAL A 33 4.61 5.83 -10.49
C VAL A 33 3.99 5.24 -9.24
N ALA A 34 3.20 4.20 -9.41
CA ALA A 34 2.70 3.37 -8.32
C ALA A 34 3.66 2.20 -8.09
N ALA A 35 3.89 1.81 -6.84
CA ALA A 35 4.75 0.70 -6.48
C ALA A 35 4.11 -0.19 -5.41
N VAL A 36 4.41 -1.48 -5.48
CA VAL A 36 4.11 -2.47 -4.45
C VAL A 36 5.33 -3.33 -4.18
N VAL A 37 5.58 -3.62 -2.90
CA VAL A 37 6.64 -4.53 -2.46
C VAL A 37 6.04 -5.48 -1.42
N VAL A 38 6.25 -6.78 -1.56
CA VAL A 38 5.94 -7.76 -0.51
C VAL A 38 7.25 -8.18 0.14
N ILE A 39 7.28 -8.15 1.46
CA ILE A 39 8.41 -8.62 2.28
C ILE A 39 8.00 -9.80 3.16
N SER A 40 8.97 -10.66 3.47
CA SER A 40 8.91 -11.58 4.60
C SER A 40 8.90 -10.78 5.90
N PHE A 41 7.92 -11.01 6.77
CA PHE A 41 7.81 -10.28 8.04
C PHE A 41 8.93 -10.65 9.03
N SER A 42 9.37 -11.90 9.01
CA SER A 42 10.41 -12.39 9.94
C SER A 42 11.82 -11.96 9.54
N SER A 43 12.11 -11.91 8.23
CA SER A 43 13.46 -11.62 7.70
C SER A 43 13.60 -10.26 7.02
N PHE A 44 12.50 -9.55 6.75
CA PHE A 44 12.46 -8.32 5.94
C PHE A 44 13.00 -8.48 4.51
N GLU A 45 13.13 -9.71 4.03
CA GLU A 45 13.55 -9.99 2.66
C GLU A 45 12.42 -9.67 1.67
N VAL A 46 12.77 -9.05 0.55
CA VAL A 46 11.82 -8.76 -0.52
C VAL A 46 11.47 -10.04 -1.27
N LEU A 47 10.19 -10.42 -1.24
CA LEU A 47 9.64 -11.58 -1.94
C LEU A 47 9.08 -11.20 -3.31
N TYR A 48 8.55 -9.98 -3.43
CA TYR A 48 7.94 -9.46 -4.65
C TYR A 48 8.10 -7.95 -4.73
N ALA A 49 8.32 -7.42 -5.94
CA ALA A 49 8.31 -5.99 -6.19
C ALA A 49 7.85 -5.70 -7.62
N ARG A 50 6.96 -4.71 -7.76
CA ARG A 50 6.52 -4.16 -9.05
C ARG A 50 6.26 -2.68 -8.94
N CYS A 51 6.38 -2.02 -10.08
CA CYS A 51 5.93 -0.65 -10.26
C CYS A 51 5.27 -0.46 -11.63
N ALA A 52 4.38 0.51 -11.71
CA ALA A 52 3.71 0.89 -12.95
C ALA A 52 3.65 2.41 -13.06
N ALA A 53 4.00 2.92 -14.23
CA ALA A 53 3.75 4.31 -14.59
C ALA A 53 2.27 4.48 -14.94
N ILE A 54 1.62 5.47 -14.33
CA ILE A 54 0.21 5.76 -14.54
C ILE A 54 0.02 7.19 -15.04
N ARG A 55 -0.95 7.37 -15.92
CA ARG A 55 -1.42 8.70 -16.33
C ARG A 55 -2.56 9.13 -15.41
N LEU A 56 -2.44 10.32 -14.84
CA LEU A 56 -3.42 10.83 -13.89
C LEU A 56 -4.61 11.45 -14.65
N ALA A 57 -5.79 10.84 -14.52
CA ALA A 57 -7.03 11.33 -15.12
C ALA A 57 -7.84 12.22 -14.18
N VAL A 58 -7.57 12.16 -12.88
CA VAL A 58 -8.33 12.88 -11.84
C VAL A 58 -7.48 14.04 -11.31
N PRO A 59 -8.02 15.28 -11.26
CA PRO A 59 -7.31 16.42 -10.71
C PRO A 59 -7.08 16.27 -9.20
N TYR A 60 -6.10 17.00 -8.66
CA TYR A 60 -5.90 17.05 -7.22
C TYR A 60 -7.01 17.85 -6.54
N ILE A 61 -7.79 17.16 -5.69
CA ILE A 61 -8.78 17.77 -4.81
C ILE A 61 -8.47 17.32 -3.37
N PRO A 62 -8.19 18.25 -2.44
CA PRO A 62 -7.92 17.90 -1.05
C PRO A 62 -9.04 17.05 -0.44
N GLY A 63 -8.66 15.93 0.19
CA GLY A 63 -9.60 14.96 0.75
C GLY A 63 -10.18 13.95 -0.25
N TYR A 64 -9.69 13.93 -1.50
CA TYR A 64 -10.04 12.94 -2.53
C TYR A 64 -8.80 12.34 -3.22
N LEU A 65 -7.63 12.41 -2.56
CA LEU A 65 -6.37 11.91 -3.09
C LEU A 65 -6.44 10.41 -3.48
N ALA A 66 -7.17 9.62 -2.71
CA ALA A 66 -7.39 8.20 -2.97
C ALA A 66 -7.86 7.91 -4.41
N PHE A 67 -8.69 8.78 -5.02
CA PHE A 67 -9.17 8.59 -6.39
C PHE A 67 -8.07 8.70 -7.46
N ARG A 68 -6.91 9.28 -7.11
CA ARG A 68 -5.75 9.40 -8.00
C ARG A 68 -4.80 8.20 -7.87
N GLU A 69 -4.78 7.54 -6.72
CA GLU A 69 -3.74 6.56 -6.34
C GLU A 69 -4.28 5.14 -6.31
N VAL A 70 -5.42 4.95 -5.64
CA VAL A 70 -5.99 3.64 -5.30
C VAL A 70 -6.24 2.75 -6.52
N PRO A 71 -6.74 3.25 -7.68
CA PRO A 71 -6.94 2.39 -8.85
C PRO A 71 -5.66 1.71 -9.34
N ALA A 72 -4.53 2.42 -9.31
CA ALA A 72 -3.24 1.87 -9.72
C ALA A 72 -2.70 0.86 -8.71
N LEU A 73 -2.82 1.18 -7.42
CA LEU A 73 -2.40 0.31 -6.33
C LEU A 73 -3.20 -1.00 -6.30
N ALA A 74 -4.52 -0.93 -6.51
CA ALA A 74 -5.38 -2.11 -6.55
C ALA A 74 -5.03 -3.03 -7.73
N THR A 75 -4.75 -2.48 -8.91
CA THR A 75 -4.24 -3.26 -10.04
C THR A 75 -2.94 -3.98 -9.68
N LEU A 76 -1.97 -3.26 -9.10
CA LEU A 76 -0.68 -3.86 -8.71
C LEU A 76 -0.83 -4.93 -7.63
N LEU A 77 -1.74 -4.75 -6.66
CA LEU A 77 -2.03 -5.75 -5.64
C LEU A 77 -2.69 -7.00 -6.26
N GLY A 78 -3.60 -6.83 -7.22
CA GLY A 78 -4.24 -7.94 -7.92
C GLY A 78 -3.31 -8.73 -8.85
N GLU A 79 -2.14 -8.19 -9.19
CA GLU A 79 -1.10 -8.87 -9.97
C GLU A 79 -0.15 -9.71 -9.10
N ILE A 80 -0.24 -9.61 -7.76
CA ILE A 80 0.62 -10.38 -6.85
C ILE A 80 0.26 -11.87 -6.95
N PRO A 81 1.23 -12.77 -7.21
CA PRO A 81 0.99 -14.20 -7.20
C PRO A 81 0.50 -14.71 -5.83
N GLU A 82 -0.41 -15.68 -5.83
CA GLU A 82 -1.03 -16.21 -4.60
C GLU A 82 -0.03 -16.74 -3.56
N ASP A 83 1.09 -17.34 -4.01
CA ASP A 83 2.13 -17.89 -3.15
C ASP A 83 2.93 -16.81 -2.39
N VAL A 84 2.87 -15.56 -2.85
CA VAL A 84 3.47 -14.39 -2.19
C VAL A 84 2.43 -13.34 -1.80
N ALA A 85 1.14 -13.69 -1.76
CA ALA A 85 0.08 -12.78 -1.36
C ALA A 85 0.30 -12.25 0.07
N PRO A 86 0.24 -10.93 0.30
CA PRO A 86 0.43 -10.33 1.62
C PRO A 86 -0.80 -10.55 2.51
N GLN A 87 -0.59 -10.57 3.82
CA GLN A 87 -1.67 -10.66 4.82
C GLN A 87 -2.10 -9.29 5.32
N VAL A 88 -1.24 -8.29 5.16
CA VAL A 88 -1.50 -6.89 5.50
C VAL A 88 -0.74 -6.00 4.53
N VAL A 89 -1.36 -4.88 4.18
CA VAL A 89 -0.75 -3.85 3.33
C VAL A 89 -0.54 -2.58 4.14
N LEU A 90 0.70 -2.12 4.20
CA LEU A 90 1.07 -0.80 4.70
C LEU A 90 0.97 0.19 3.55
N VAL A 91 0.10 1.18 3.71
CA VAL A 91 -0.17 2.20 2.69
C VAL A 91 0.45 3.51 3.15
N ASP A 92 1.28 4.15 2.32
CA ASP A 92 1.69 5.54 2.55
C ASP A 92 0.49 6.47 2.30
N GLY A 93 -0.33 6.62 3.33
CA GLY A 93 -1.56 7.38 3.26
C GLY A 93 -2.47 7.14 4.46
N ASN A 94 -3.45 8.02 4.64
CA ASN A 94 -4.37 7.93 5.76
C ASN A 94 -5.45 6.85 5.54
N GLY A 95 -5.86 6.19 6.62
CA GLY A 95 -7.06 5.34 6.68
C GLY A 95 -8.27 6.08 7.28
N ALA A 96 -8.74 5.62 8.43
CA ALA A 96 -9.85 6.23 9.17
C ALA A 96 -9.54 7.65 9.69
N PHE A 97 -8.24 8.01 9.76
CA PHE A 97 -7.78 9.36 10.05
C PHE A 97 -7.85 10.27 8.81
N HIS A 98 -9.07 10.43 8.29
CA HIS A 98 -9.39 11.25 7.13
C HIS A 98 -10.65 12.06 7.47
N PRO A 99 -10.86 13.30 6.92
CA PRO A 99 -12.05 14.10 7.22
C PRO A 99 -13.39 13.38 6.98
N ARG A 100 -13.39 12.37 6.10
CA ARG A 100 -14.55 11.54 5.76
C ARG A 100 -14.47 10.10 6.30
N ARG A 101 -13.53 9.82 7.22
CA ARG A 101 -13.25 8.46 7.75
C ARG A 101 -12.88 7.41 6.69
N CYS A 102 -12.58 7.84 5.47
CA CYS A 102 -12.22 6.99 4.35
C CYS A 102 -11.09 7.67 3.56
N GLY A 103 -9.85 7.49 4.01
CA GLY A 103 -8.65 7.88 3.27
C GLY A 103 -8.18 6.78 2.32
N ALA A 104 -7.01 6.96 1.70
CA ALA A 104 -6.45 6.02 0.73
C ALA A 104 -6.30 4.59 1.27
N ALA A 105 -5.81 4.41 2.50
CA ALA A 105 -5.62 3.08 3.07
C ALA A 105 -6.95 2.34 3.30
N THR A 106 -7.98 3.05 3.79
CA THR A 106 -9.32 2.49 3.98
C THR A 106 -9.98 2.19 2.64
N HIS A 107 -9.88 3.10 1.67
CA HIS A 107 -10.46 2.90 0.35
C HIS A 107 -9.82 1.69 -0.35
N LEU A 108 -8.48 1.61 -0.34
CA LEU A 108 -7.75 0.49 -0.93
C LEU A 108 -8.20 -0.84 -0.32
N GLY A 109 -8.19 -0.96 1.02
CA GLY A 109 -8.60 -2.19 1.70
C GLY A 109 -10.04 -2.61 1.36
N ILE A 110 -10.99 -1.68 1.29
CA ILE A 110 -12.38 -2.01 0.93
C ILE A 110 -12.50 -2.58 -0.49
N ILE A 111 -11.69 -2.13 -1.44
CA ILE A 111 -11.81 -2.56 -2.84
C ILE A 111 -10.98 -3.79 -3.18
N THR A 112 -10.04 -4.17 -2.32
CA THR A 112 -9.17 -5.34 -2.50
C THR A 112 -9.56 -6.55 -1.65
N ASP A 113 -10.56 -6.40 -0.77
CA ASP A 113 -11.01 -7.40 0.21
C ASP A 113 -9.89 -7.86 1.17
#